data_AF-A0A3B9A8D3-F1
#
_entry.id   AF-A0A3B9A8D3-F1
#
_cell.length_a   1.000
_cell.length_b   1.000
_cell.length_c   1.000
_cell.angle_alpha   90.00
_cell.angle_beta   90.00
_cell.angle_gamma   90.00
#
_symmetry.space_group_name_H-M   'P 1'
#
loop_
_entity.id
_entity.type
_entity.pdbx_description
1 polymer ?
#
loop_
_entity_poly.entity_id
_entity_poly.type
_entity_poly.pdbx_seq_one_letter_code
_entity_poly.pdbx_strand_id
1 'polypeptide(L)'
;SAPNKFNNGVVDVLACPLVAYEVLELYKGMEPDGGIINYPLAQITMQLIGRKDKFPNEVAQLVREEFFNSYHLIKERLDQEAEKVPDHWWIEIPDSDQREYEIMMQEARLQLREKGYYHPDMLTLQRKIRCKLNPAHSECSNPVE
;
A
#
# COMPACT_ATOMS: atom_id res chain seq x y z
N SER A 1 -7.86 -10.93 -15.85
CA SER A 1 -7.52 -10.31 -14.56
C SER A 1 -6.98 -8.90 -14.81
N ALA A 2 -6.83 -8.05 -13.79
CA ALA A 2 -6.20 -6.73 -13.96
C ALA A 2 -4.74 -6.82 -14.47
N PRO A 3 -3.88 -7.73 -13.95
CA PRO A 3 -2.54 -7.98 -14.50
C PRO A 3 -2.55 -8.34 -16.00
N ASN A 4 -3.46 -9.23 -16.43
CA ASN A 4 -3.55 -9.57 -17.86
C ASN A 4 -3.96 -8.36 -18.72
N LYS A 5 -4.82 -7.46 -18.20
CA LYS A 5 -5.18 -6.25 -18.95
C LYS A 5 -3.97 -5.32 -19.07
N PHE A 6 -3.19 -5.17 -18.00
CA PHE A 6 -1.96 -4.38 -17.99
C PHE A 6 -0.91 -4.94 -18.96
N ASN A 7 -0.60 -6.24 -18.85
CA ASN A 7 0.39 -6.91 -19.73
C ASN A 7 0.02 -6.91 -21.22
N ASN A 8 -1.24 -6.64 -21.57
CA ASN A 8 -1.70 -6.55 -22.96
C ASN A 8 -1.99 -5.09 -23.39
N GLY A 9 -1.61 -4.09 -22.59
CA GLY A 9 -1.82 -2.67 -22.93
C GLY A 9 -3.27 -2.21 -22.94
N VAL A 10 -4.17 -2.93 -22.25
CA VAL A 10 -5.59 -2.53 -22.11
C VAL A 10 -5.77 -1.47 -21.03
N VAL A 11 -4.85 -1.42 -20.06
CA VAL A 11 -4.79 -0.38 -19.03
C VAL A 11 -3.35 0.08 -18.87
N ASP A 12 -3.14 1.37 -18.66
CA ASP A 12 -1.80 1.97 -18.58
C ASP A 12 -1.22 1.91 -17.16
N VAL A 13 -2.09 1.79 -16.14
CA VAL A 13 -1.70 1.81 -14.73
C VAL A 13 -2.29 0.61 -14.00
N LEU A 14 -1.44 -0.05 -13.21
CA LEU A 14 -1.82 -1.17 -12.34
C LEU A 14 -1.32 -0.92 -10.91
N ALA A 15 -2.25 -0.80 -9.97
CA ALA A 15 -1.90 -0.88 -8.55
C ALA A 15 -1.66 -2.35 -8.16
N CYS A 16 -0.42 -2.71 -7.85
CA CYS A 16 -0.02 -4.08 -7.51
C CYS A 16 1.06 -4.06 -6.42
N PRO A 17 1.10 -5.03 -5.50
CA PRO A 17 2.24 -5.18 -4.61
C PRO A 17 3.47 -5.66 -5.40
N LEU A 18 4.65 -5.19 -5.02
CA LEU A 18 5.90 -5.46 -5.73
C LEU A 18 6.22 -6.96 -5.87
N VAL A 19 5.84 -7.77 -4.88
CA VAL A 19 5.96 -9.25 -4.90
C VAL A 19 5.29 -9.91 -6.11
N ALA A 20 4.37 -9.22 -6.78
CA ALA A 20 3.69 -9.72 -7.95
C ALA A 20 4.45 -9.49 -9.28
N TYR A 21 5.52 -8.68 -9.26
CA TYR A 21 6.30 -8.29 -10.44
C TYR A 21 6.76 -9.50 -11.26
N GLU A 22 7.45 -10.44 -10.63
CA GLU A 22 8.01 -11.62 -11.31
C GLU A 22 6.90 -12.64 -11.62
N VAL A 23 6.06 -12.96 -10.63
CA VAL A 23 5.04 -14.01 -10.71
C VAL A 23 3.99 -13.73 -11.78
N LEU A 24 3.64 -12.46 -11.99
CA LEU A 24 2.65 -12.04 -12.98
C LEU A 24 3.29 -11.48 -14.26
N GLU A 25 4.61 -11.59 -14.37
CA GLU A 25 5.39 -11.14 -15.53
C GLU A 25 5.09 -9.67 -15.90
N LEU A 26 4.99 -8.78 -14.90
CA LEU A 26 4.54 -7.40 -15.10
C LEU A 26 5.51 -6.58 -15.98
N TYR A 27 6.77 -6.98 -16.04
CA TYR A 27 7.77 -6.41 -16.95
C TYR A 27 7.31 -6.41 -18.42
N LYS A 28 6.47 -7.37 -18.83
CA LYS A 28 5.90 -7.40 -20.19
C LYS A 28 4.96 -6.22 -20.47
N GLY A 29 4.18 -5.81 -19.47
CA GLY A 29 3.29 -4.65 -19.57
C GLY A 29 4.00 -3.32 -19.37
N MET A 30 5.25 -3.35 -18.89
CA MET A 30 6.09 -2.17 -18.67
C MET A 30 6.96 -1.85 -19.89
N GLU A 31 7.10 -2.74 -20.86
CA GLU A 31 7.82 -2.42 -22.09
C GLU A 31 6.93 -1.60 -23.05
N PRO A 32 7.52 -0.62 -23.79
CA PRO A 32 8.94 -0.25 -23.79
C PRO A 32 9.31 0.87 -22.79
N ASP A 33 8.34 1.61 -22.25
CA ASP A 33 8.53 2.91 -21.59
C ASP A 33 7.79 3.06 -20.24
N GLY A 34 7.38 1.95 -19.65
CA GLY A 34 6.78 1.90 -18.32
C GLY A 34 7.81 1.87 -17.18
N GLY A 35 7.30 1.85 -15.96
CA GLY A 35 8.11 1.79 -14.75
C GLY A 35 7.27 1.66 -13.49
N ILE A 36 7.95 1.68 -12.35
CA ILE A 36 7.38 1.58 -11.01
C ILE A 36 7.66 2.90 -10.31
N ILE A 37 6.59 3.60 -9.95
CA ILE A 37 6.67 4.81 -9.16
C ILE A 37 7.26 4.48 -7.78
N ASN A 38 8.43 5.05 -7.46
CA ASN A 38 9.08 4.87 -6.17
C ASN A 38 8.49 5.82 -5.11
N TYR A 39 7.20 5.67 -4.84
CA TYR A 39 6.50 6.43 -3.82
C TYR A 39 5.33 5.61 -3.27
N PRO A 40 5.10 5.60 -1.94
CA PRO A 40 4.10 4.73 -1.31
C PRO A 40 2.66 5.25 -1.52
N LEU A 41 2.16 5.14 -2.75
CA LEU A 41 0.82 5.58 -3.14
C LEU A 41 -0.29 4.70 -2.55
N ALA A 42 -0.02 3.43 -2.29
CA ALA A 42 -0.98 2.50 -1.71
C ALA A 42 -0.30 1.50 -0.78
N GLN A 43 -0.96 1.18 0.32
CA GLN A 43 -0.60 0.08 1.20
C GLN A 43 -1.64 -1.02 1.10
N ILE A 44 -1.24 -2.16 0.57
CA ILE A 44 -2.11 -3.33 0.47
C ILE A 44 -1.92 -4.18 1.72
N THR A 45 -3.02 -4.49 2.40
CA THR A 45 -3.03 -5.35 3.58
C THR A 45 -3.81 -6.63 3.30
N MET A 46 -3.32 -7.75 3.80
CA MET A 46 -4.05 -9.02 3.82
C MET A 46 -4.50 -9.32 5.26
N GLN A 47 -5.76 -9.70 5.43
CA GLN A 47 -6.32 -10.03 6.73
C GLN A 47 -6.81 -11.48 6.72
N LEU A 48 -6.37 -12.27 7.70
CA LEU A 48 -6.90 -13.60 7.94
C LEU A 48 -8.07 -13.50 8.92
N ILE A 49 -9.28 -13.85 8.47
CA ILE A 49 -10.50 -13.75 9.27
C ILE A 49 -10.99 -15.14 9.65
N GLY A 50 -10.90 -15.46 10.94
CA GLY A 50 -11.43 -16.71 11.51
C GLY A 50 -12.91 -16.59 11.90
N ARG A 51 -13.70 -17.64 11.68
CA ARG A 51 -15.09 -17.71 12.14
C ARG A 51 -15.13 -17.98 13.65
N LYS A 52 -15.57 -17.01 14.44
CA LYS A 52 -15.51 -17.04 15.91
C LYS A 52 -16.17 -18.29 16.53
N ASP A 53 -17.25 -18.79 15.94
CA ASP A 53 -17.98 -19.98 16.41
C ASP A 53 -17.27 -21.31 16.11
N LYS A 54 -16.21 -21.29 15.29
CA LYS A 54 -15.47 -22.49 14.86
C LYS A 54 -14.13 -22.68 15.57
N PHE A 55 -13.65 -21.66 16.29
CA PHE A 55 -12.35 -21.71 16.94
C PHE A 55 -12.46 -21.31 18.42
N PRO A 56 -11.93 -22.11 19.35
CA PRO A 56 -11.78 -21.69 20.75
C PRO A 56 -11.00 -20.38 20.85
N ASN A 57 -11.33 -19.53 21.83
CA ASN A 57 -10.73 -18.21 21.96
C ASN A 57 -9.22 -18.29 22.23
N GLU A 58 -8.78 -19.30 22.97
CA GLU A 58 -7.39 -19.58 23.31
C GLU A 58 -6.59 -19.91 22.05
N VAL A 59 -7.15 -20.73 21.15
CA VAL A 59 -6.52 -21.06 19.86
C VAL A 59 -6.47 -19.83 18.97
N ALA A 60 -7.55 -19.04 18.92
CA ALA A 60 -7.57 -17.79 18.15
C ALA A 60 -6.52 -16.80 18.66
N GLN A 61 -6.31 -16.71 19.97
CA GLN A 61 -5.30 -15.84 20.57
C GLN A 61 -3.88 -16.33 20.24
N LEU A 62 -3.62 -17.63 20.36
CA LEU A 62 -2.34 -18.24 19.97
C LEU A 62 -2.00 -17.90 18.50
N VAL A 63 -2.96 -18.01 17.58
CA VAL A 63 -2.75 -17.67 16.17
C VAL A 63 -2.43 -16.19 15.97
N ARG A 64 -3.07 -15.27 16.72
CA ARG A 64 -2.76 -13.83 16.65
C ARG A 64 -1.34 -13.53 17.13
N GLU A 65 -0.94 -14.13 18.23
CA GLU A 65 0.40 -13.96 18.80
C GLU A 65 1.47 -14.52 17.87
N GLU A 66 1.23 -15.72 17.32
CA GLU A 66 2.15 -16.32 16.38
C GLU A 66 2.27 -15.49 15.09
N PHE A 67 1.16 -15.00 14.54
CA PHE A 67 1.18 -14.11 13.38
C PHE A 67 1.95 -12.82 13.65
N PHE A 68 1.81 -12.23 14.85
CA PHE A 68 2.57 -11.06 15.26
C PHE A 68 4.07 -11.36 15.41
N ASN A 69 4.42 -12.45 16.08
CA ASN A 69 5.81 -12.86 16.28
C ASN A 69 6.51 -13.17 14.95
N SER A 70 5.80 -13.82 14.04
CA SER A 70 6.26 -14.15 12.68
C SER A 70 6.24 -12.96 11.70
N TYR A 71 5.80 -11.77 12.12
CA TYR A 71 5.68 -10.61 11.23
C TYR A 71 7.01 -10.20 10.58
N HIS A 72 8.13 -10.34 11.30
CA HIS A 72 9.45 -10.04 10.76
C HIS A 72 9.82 -10.96 9.58
N LEU A 73 9.53 -12.27 9.67
CA LEU A 73 9.76 -13.23 8.59
C LEU A 73 8.97 -12.86 7.32
N ILE A 74 7.74 -12.36 7.50
CA ILE A 74 6.92 -11.88 6.39
C ILE A 74 7.59 -10.68 5.72
N LYS A 75 8.12 -9.71 6.50
CA LYS A 75 8.83 -8.56 5.94
C LYS A 75 10.09 -8.96 5.20
N GLU A 76 10.94 -9.78 5.82
CA GLU A 76 12.18 -10.27 5.20
C GLU A 76 11.88 -10.93 3.86
N ARG A 77 10.80 -11.72 3.79
CA ARG A 77 10.37 -12.33 2.54
C ARG A 77 9.91 -11.30 1.51
N LEU A 78 9.19 -10.25 1.91
CA LEU A 78 8.79 -9.17 1.01
C LEU A 78 10.00 -8.40 0.49
N ASP A 79 10.98 -8.11 1.34
CA ASP A 79 12.21 -7.40 0.97
C ASP A 79 13.02 -8.21 -0.05
N GLN A 80 13.18 -9.52 0.16
CA GLN A 80 13.83 -10.42 -0.81
C GLN A 80 13.15 -10.44 -2.18
N GLU A 81 11.82 -10.41 -2.20
CA GLU A 81 11.07 -10.40 -3.47
C GLU A 81 11.10 -9.01 -4.12
N ALA A 82 11.20 -7.94 -3.33
CA ALA A 82 11.39 -6.57 -3.81
C ALA A 82 12.74 -6.39 -4.52
N GLU A 83 13.82 -6.98 -3.99
CA GLU A 83 15.18 -6.93 -4.56
C GLU A 83 15.27 -7.54 -5.96
N LYS A 84 14.30 -8.35 -6.38
CA LYS A 84 14.28 -8.94 -7.72
C LYS A 84 13.89 -7.97 -8.82
N VAL A 85 13.39 -6.78 -8.46
CA VAL A 85 13.00 -5.75 -9.41
C VAL A 85 14.24 -5.00 -9.89
N PRO A 86 14.58 -5.05 -11.19
CA PRO A 86 15.71 -4.30 -11.74
C PRO A 86 15.62 -2.79 -11.51
N ASP A 87 16.76 -2.16 -11.22
CA ASP A 87 16.81 -0.74 -10.85
C ASP A 87 16.25 0.21 -11.92
N HIS A 88 16.39 -0.14 -13.20
CA HIS A 88 15.95 0.70 -14.32
C HIS A 88 14.44 0.91 -14.38
N TRP A 89 13.65 0.08 -13.69
CA TRP A 89 12.21 0.25 -13.63
C TRP A 89 11.78 1.35 -12.67
N TRP A 90 12.62 1.74 -11.72
CA TRP A 90 12.24 2.73 -10.71
C TRP A 90 12.17 4.13 -11.29
N ILE A 91 11.02 4.76 -11.08
CA ILE A 91 10.78 6.16 -11.43
C ILE A 91 10.75 6.95 -10.12
N GLU A 92 11.77 7.77 -9.92
CA GLU A 92 11.85 8.72 -8.82
C GLU A 92 10.95 9.93 -9.07
N ILE A 93 10.16 10.31 -8.07
CA ILE A 93 9.29 11.49 -8.16
C ILE A 93 10.04 12.71 -7.59
N PRO A 94 10.12 13.83 -8.32
CA PRO A 94 10.68 15.08 -7.78
C PRO A 94 9.95 15.55 -6.51
N ASP A 95 10.67 16.16 -5.57
CA ASP A 95 10.10 16.63 -4.29
C ASP A 95 8.91 17.58 -4.45
N SER A 96 8.85 18.36 -5.54
CA SER A 96 7.71 19.22 -5.85
C SER A 96 6.43 18.42 -6.06
N ASP A 97 6.54 17.33 -6.82
CA ASP A 97 5.43 16.52 -7.27
C ASP A 97 4.97 15.61 -6.12
N GLN A 98 5.88 15.16 -5.26
CA GLN A 98 5.55 14.44 -4.03
C GLN A 98 4.55 15.21 -3.16
N ARG A 99 4.70 16.54 -3.03
CA ARG A 99 3.75 17.37 -2.26
C ARG A 99 2.37 17.42 -2.90
N GLU A 100 2.31 17.42 -4.22
CA GLU A 100 1.03 17.37 -4.96
C GLU A 100 0.35 16.01 -4.75
N TYR A 101 1.10 14.90 -4.78
CA TYR A 101 0.59 13.59 -4.43
C TYR A 101 0.05 13.54 -2.99
N GLU A 102 0.73 14.14 -2.02
CA GLU A 102 0.24 14.19 -0.63
C GLU A 102 -1.11 14.90 -0.51
N ILE A 103 -1.27 16.04 -1.19
CA ILE A 103 -2.53 16.80 -1.23
C ILE A 103 -3.63 15.96 -1.89
N MET A 104 -3.36 15.42 -3.08
CA MET A 104 -4.33 14.58 -3.81
C MET A 104 -4.76 13.36 -2.97
N MET A 105 -3.82 12.72 -2.27
CA MET A 105 -4.11 11.58 -1.40
C MET A 105 -4.93 11.98 -0.17
N GLN A 106 -4.69 13.18 0.39
CA GLN A 106 -5.54 13.73 1.44
C GLN A 106 -6.97 13.95 0.95
N GLU A 107 -7.13 14.62 -0.19
CA GLU A 107 -8.44 14.88 -0.80
C GLU A 107 -9.20 13.57 -1.08
N ALA A 108 -8.53 12.55 -1.64
CA ALA A 108 -9.12 11.25 -1.87
C ALA A 108 -9.64 10.61 -0.57
N ARG A 109 -8.90 10.71 0.55
CA ARG A 109 -9.34 10.22 1.85
C ARG A 109 -10.56 10.98 2.37
N LEU A 110 -10.60 12.30 2.19
CA LEU A 110 -11.76 13.11 2.58
C LEU A 110 -13.01 12.78 1.76
N GLN A 111 -12.87 12.62 0.45
CA GLN A 111 -13.98 12.18 -0.42
C GLN A 111 -14.50 10.80 -0.03
N LEU A 112 -13.60 9.86 0.32
CA LEU A 112 -13.99 8.53 0.79
C LEU A 112 -14.68 8.58 2.16
N ARG A 113 -14.30 9.52 3.04
CA ARG A 113 -15.01 9.80 4.29
C ARG A 113 -16.41 10.34 4.03
N GLU A 114 -16.55 11.32 3.13
CA GLU A 114 -17.84 11.93 2.77
C GLU A 114 -18.81 10.90 2.17
N LYS A 115 -18.29 9.94 1.39
CA LYS A 115 -19.06 8.82 0.85
C LYS A 115 -19.36 7.72 1.89
N GLY A 116 -18.89 7.85 3.13
CA GLY A 116 -19.11 6.90 4.22
C GLY A 116 -18.24 5.64 4.15
N TYR A 117 -17.23 5.59 3.28
CA TYR A 117 -16.29 4.46 3.21
C TYR A 117 -15.24 4.52 4.32
N TYR A 118 -14.77 5.73 4.66
CA TYR A 118 -13.76 5.92 5.71
C TYR A 118 -14.34 6.58 6.95
N HIS A 119 -13.97 6.04 8.12
CA HIS A 119 -14.37 6.57 9.41
C HIS A 119 -13.44 7.73 9.84
N PRO A 120 -13.95 8.86 10.35
CA PRO A 120 -13.14 10.01 10.77
C PRO A 120 -12.08 9.66 11.83
N ASP A 121 -12.43 8.84 12.83
CA ASP A 121 -11.47 8.42 13.85
C ASP A 121 -10.27 7.65 13.28
N MET A 122 -10.51 6.82 12.25
CA MET A 122 -9.45 6.07 11.58
C MET A 122 -8.53 7.02 10.81
N LEU A 123 -9.08 7.99 10.09
CA LEU A 123 -8.30 8.99 9.37
C LEU A 123 -7.49 9.89 10.33
N THR A 124 -8.10 10.28 11.45
CA THR A 124 -7.43 11.04 12.52
C THR A 124 -6.24 10.27 13.09
N LEU A 125 -6.39 8.98 13.38
CA LEU A 125 -5.32 8.14 13.89
C LEU A 125 -4.17 8.03 12.88
N GLN A 126 -4.48 7.72 11.62
CA GLN A 126 -3.47 7.57 10.57
C GLN A 126 -2.71 8.87 10.31
N ARG A 127 -3.41 10.03 10.31
CA ARG A 127 -2.77 11.35 10.22
C ARG A 127 -1.79 11.59 11.35
N LYS A 128 -2.17 11.31 12.60
CA LYS A 128 -1.26 11.44 13.75
C LYS A 128 -0.01 10.58 13.60
N ILE A 129 -0.13 9.38 13.03
CA ILE A 129 1.03 8.51 12.74
C ILE A 129 1.92 9.15 11.68
N ARG A 130 1.35 9.61 10.55
CA ARG A 130 2.12 10.30 9.49
C ARG A 130 2.81 11.56 10.01
N CYS A 131 2.12 12.41 10.76
CA CYS A 131 2.70 13.60 11.38
C CYS A 131 3.77 13.30 12.43
N LYS A 132 3.74 12.13 13.07
CA LYS A 132 4.81 11.68 13.96
C LYS A 132 6.06 11.27 13.17
N LEU A 133 5.89 10.64 12.01
CA LEU A 133 6.99 10.22 11.15
C LEU A 133 7.61 11.40 10.38
N ASN A 134 6.77 12.30 9.89
CA ASN A 134 7.19 13.50 9.19
C ASN A 134 6.28 14.69 9.57
N PRO A 135 6.71 15.55 10.51
CA PRO A 135 5.95 16.73 10.91
C PRO A 135 5.80 17.81 9.83
N ALA A 136 6.55 17.72 8.72
CA ALA A 136 6.54 18.72 7.65
C ALA A 136 5.37 18.57 6.67
N HIS A 137 4.59 17.47 6.74
CA HIS A 137 3.40 17.32 5.89
C HIS A 137 2.37 18.42 6.15
N SER A 138 1.72 18.89 5.09
CA SER A 138 0.71 19.96 5.15
C SER A 138 -0.49 19.60 6.04
N GLU A 139 -0.91 18.33 6.05
CA GLU A 139 -2.00 17.81 6.89
C GLU A 139 -1.75 17.94 8.41
N CYS A 140 -0.50 18.20 8.82
CA CYS A 140 -0.12 18.34 10.23
C CYS A 140 -0.38 19.74 10.78
N SER A 141 -0.29 20.77 9.94
CA SER A 141 -0.53 22.17 10.34
C SER A 141 -2.01 22.55 10.26
N ASN A 142 -2.78 21.94 9.36
CA ASN A 142 -4.22 22.17 9.23
C ASN A 142 -4.99 20.83 9.15
N PRO A 143 -5.41 20.25 10.29
CA PRO A 143 -6.20 19.03 10.33
C PRO A 143 -7.55 19.19 9.62
N VAL A 144 -7.90 18.28 8.71
CA VAL A 144 -9.22 18.27 8.04
C VAL A 144 -9.89 16.89 7.99
N GLU A 145 -9.15 15.84 8.35
CA GLU A 145 -9.55 14.42 8.45
C GLU A 145 -10.57 14.10 9.55
#